data_AF-A6TSI4-F1
#
_entry.id   AF-A6TSI4-F1
#
_cell.length_a   1.000
_cell.length_b   1.000
_cell.length_c   1.000
_cell.angle_alpha   90.00
_cell.angle_beta   90.00
_cell.angle_gamma   90.00
#
_symmetry.space_group_name_H-M   'P 1'
#
loop_
_entity.id
_entity.type
_entity.pdbx_description
1 polymer ?
#
loop_
_entity_poly.entity_id
_entity_poly.type
_entity_poly.pdbx_seq_one_letter_code
_entity_poly.pdbx_strand_id
1 'polypeptide(L)'
;MNRVYNKDNFYFWENLVRNTDNILFGGNDKRIITSESVIIYIGILDIEKDILRSGWSCHDDVDTALGFLQHVFIPTSFYTWIDRKSEGLFIPLSPFDVLKHEVFNDINELDDRAYIDATRMERSYYFLNSIWENQREVKNEKIKNFCQYFNSEWNKEPERKLFIRMFREPLEIYNYIFEGGFGEVIEEEIRMSMEDFKFICEHACDEPLINKNLIKILNRNIPVWF
;
A
#
# COMPACT_ATOMS: atom_id res chain seq x y z
N MET A 1 28.07 -13.79 -3.11
CA MET A 1 28.09 -12.39 -3.61
C MET A 1 26.67 -11.87 -3.55
N ASN A 2 26.37 -10.92 -2.66
CA ASN A 2 25.07 -10.25 -2.67
C ASN A 2 25.02 -9.36 -3.91
N ARG A 3 24.26 -9.77 -4.93
CA ARG A 3 23.89 -8.87 -6.01
C ARG A 3 23.05 -7.76 -5.39
N VAL A 4 23.55 -6.52 -5.45
CA VAL A 4 22.75 -5.35 -5.07
C VAL A 4 21.76 -5.15 -6.21
N TYR A 5 20.52 -5.57 -6.01
CA TYR A 5 19.43 -5.31 -6.93
C TYR A 5 18.87 -3.91 -6.64
N ASN A 6 18.56 -3.16 -7.70
CA ASN A 6 17.93 -1.83 -7.60
C ASN A 6 16.44 -1.96 -7.24
N LYS A 7 15.83 -0.85 -6.78
CA LYS A 7 14.42 -0.82 -6.34
C LYS A 7 13.42 -1.03 -7.50
N ASP A 8 13.85 -0.90 -8.75
CA ASP A 8 13.11 -1.21 -9.98
C ASP A 8 13.12 -2.70 -10.34
N ASN A 9 13.85 -3.52 -9.58
CA ASN A 9 14.04 -4.92 -9.85
C ASN A 9 13.21 -5.79 -8.91
N PHE A 10 12.44 -6.73 -9.47
CA PHE A 10 11.64 -7.68 -8.70
C PHE A 10 12.43 -8.42 -7.62
N TYR A 11 13.68 -8.86 -7.89
CA TYR A 11 14.47 -9.65 -6.93
C TYR A 11 14.87 -8.85 -5.68
N PHE A 12 14.93 -7.51 -5.77
CA PHE A 12 15.10 -6.67 -4.59
C PHE A 12 13.90 -6.84 -3.64
N TRP A 13 12.69 -6.75 -4.20
CA TRP A 13 11.44 -6.85 -3.45
C TRP A 13 11.17 -8.27 -2.96
N GLU A 14 11.42 -9.29 -3.78
CA GLU A 14 11.30 -10.69 -3.37
C GLU A 14 12.15 -10.97 -2.11
N ASN A 15 13.40 -10.48 -2.09
CA ASN A 15 14.25 -10.63 -0.94
C ASN A 15 13.71 -9.88 0.29
N LEU A 16 13.10 -8.70 0.12
CA LEU A 16 12.48 -7.99 1.24
C LEU A 16 11.25 -8.74 1.80
N VAL A 17 10.38 -9.26 0.92
CA VAL A 17 9.19 -10.03 1.32
C VAL A 17 9.60 -11.28 2.11
N ARG A 18 10.62 -12.01 1.65
CA ARG A 18 11.11 -13.23 2.31
C ARG A 18 11.69 -12.99 3.70
N ASN A 19 12.19 -11.79 3.98
CA ASN A 19 12.92 -11.48 5.21
C ASN A 19 12.16 -10.51 6.14
N THR A 20 10.92 -10.15 5.81
CA THR A 20 10.13 -9.17 6.57
C THR A 20 8.69 -9.63 6.72
N ASP A 21 8.25 -9.85 7.97
CA ASP A 21 6.89 -10.33 8.25
C ASP A 21 5.79 -9.31 7.92
N ASN A 22 6.14 -8.02 7.88
CA ASN A 22 5.19 -6.88 7.84
C ASN A 22 5.44 -5.94 6.65
N ILE A 23 5.80 -6.47 5.47
CA ILE A 23 6.11 -5.61 4.31
C ILE A 23 4.87 -4.91 3.75
N LEU A 24 3.70 -5.56 3.85
CA LEU A 24 2.44 -5.05 3.31
C LEU A 24 1.78 -4.04 4.25
N PHE A 25 1.77 -4.34 5.55
CA PHE A 25 1.22 -3.49 6.60
C PHE A 25 2.25 -3.29 7.70
N GLY A 26 2.53 -2.03 8.00
CA GLY A 26 3.53 -1.60 8.96
C GLY A 26 4.85 -1.18 8.32
N GLY A 27 5.77 -0.79 9.18
CA GLY A 27 7.14 -0.45 8.84
C GLY A 27 8.09 -0.90 9.94
N ASN A 28 9.39 -0.88 9.64
CA ASN A 28 10.40 -1.07 10.67
C ASN A 28 10.30 0.06 11.70
N ASP A 29 10.07 -0.27 12.97
CA ASP A 29 9.99 0.68 14.11
C ASP A 29 11.24 1.58 14.26
N LYS A 30 12.33 1.25 13.55
CA LYS A 30 13.58 2.05 13.48
C LYS A 30 13.63 3.03 12.31
N ARG A 31 12.62 3.06 11.41
CA ARG A 31 12.56 4.06 10.33
C ARG A 31 12.43 5.46 10.92
N ILE A 32 12.73 6.45 10.09
CA ILE A 32 12.58 7.87 10.42
C ILE A 32 11.77 8.50 9.29
N ILE A 33 10.67 9.16 9.63
CA ILE A 33 9.90 9.95 8.66
C ILE A 33 10.65 11.25 8.39
N THR A 34 10.83 11.60 7.13
CA THR A 34 11.48 12.85 6.70
C THR A 34 10.63 13.53 5.63
N SER A 35 11.01 14.73 5.19
CA SER A 35 10.41 15.38 4.01
C SER A 35 10.54 14.55 2.72
N GLU A 36 11.43 13.55 2.72
CA GLU A 36 11.63 12.66 1.60
C GLU A 36 10.64 11.50 1.56
N SER A 37 10.19 11.09 2.75
CA SER A 37 9.39 9.90 2.97
C SER A 37 8.05 9.94 2.26
N VAL A 38 7.53 8.75 1.98
CA VAL A 38 6.17 8.55 1.45
C VAL A 38 5.46 7.60 2.38
N ILE A 39 4.28 7.97 2.84
CA ILE A 39 3.43 7.11 3.66
C ILE A 39 2.28 6.64 2.78
N ILE A 40 2.06 5.33 2.73
CA ILE A 40 0.97 4.72 1.97
C ILE A 40 0.06 4.00 2.95
N TYR A 41 -1.24 4.28 2.83
CA TYR A 41 -2.28 3.52 3.50
C TYR A 41 -2.97 2.63 2.47
N ILE A 42 -3.10 1.35 2.79
CA ILE A 42 -3.76 0.37 1.92
C ILE A 42 -4.91 -0.31 2.65
N GLY A 43 -5.92 -0.73 1.90
CA GLY A 43 -7.04 -1.51 2.38
C GLY A 43 -7.40 -2.61 1.38
N ILE A 44 -7.64 -3.82 1.89
CA ILE A 44 -8.05 -5.01 1.14
C ILE A 44 -9.23 -5.63 1.90
N LEU A 45 -10.39 -5.66 1.24
CA LEU A 45 -11.60 -6.34 1.69
C LEU A 45 -11.99 -7.39 0.66
N ASP A 46 -12.25 -8.60 1.13
CA ASP A 46 -12.85 -9.69 0.36
C ASP A 46 -13.59 -10.61 1.32
N ILE A 47 -14.91 -10.46 1.39
CA ILE A 47 -15.75 -11.17 2.36
C ILE A 47 -15.70 -12.69 2.13
N GLU A 48 -15.70 -13.14 0.88
CA GLU A 48 -15.67 -14.56 0.56
C GLU A 48 -14.36 -15.23 1.00
N LYS A 49 -13.26 -14.47 1.07
CA LYS A 49 -11.96 -14.96 1.52
C LYS A 49 -11.66 -14.69 2.99
N ASP A 50 -12.62 -14.16 3.74
CA ASP A 50 -12.43 -13.66 5.12
C ASP A 50 -11.24 -12.67 5.23
N ILE A 51 -11.05 -11.86 4.19
CA ILE A 51 -10.00 -10.84 4.16
C ILE A 51 -10.60 -9.51 4.52
N LEU A 52 -10.12 -8.97 5.62
CA LEU A 52 -10.38 -7.59 5.97
C LEU A 52 -9.13 -7.07 6.67
N ARG A 53 -8.31 -6.41 5.87
CA ARG A 53 -6.97 -5.97 6.25
C ARG A 53 -6.72 -4.57 5.72
N SER A 54 -6.14 -3.74 6.57
CA SER A 54 -5.70 -2.41 6.22
C SER A 54 -4.49 -2.05 7.05
N GLY A 55 -3.75 -1.05 6.58
CA GLY A 55 -2.60 -0.58 7.35
C GLY A 55 -1.75 0.40 6.60
N TRP A 56 -0.81 0.94 7.36
CA TRP A 56 0.10 1.99 6.95
C TRP A 56 1.45 1.40 6.60
N SER A 57 2.10 1.92 5.58
CA SER A 57 3.46 1.57 5.19
C SER A 57 4.25 2.85 4.98
N CYS A 58 5.44 2.93 5.58
CA CYS A 58 6.29 4.10 5.49
C CYS A 58 7.53 3.77 4.66
N HIS A 59 7.76 4.56 3.61
CA HIS A 59 8.83 4.38 2.64
C HIS A 59 9.81 5.55 2.72
N ASP A 60 11.09 5.27 2.54
CA ASP A 60 12.15 6.26 2.72
C ASP A 60 12.10 7.36 1.66
N ASP A 61 11.67 7.01 0.44
CA ASP A 61 11.56 7.90 -0.71
C ASP A 61 10.48 7.42 -1.71
N VAL A 62 10.24 8.23 -2.74
CA VAL A 62 9.26 7.93 -3.80
C VAL A 62 9.60 6.69 -4.61
N ASP A 63 10.89 6.36 -4.77
CA ASP A 63 11.33 5.18 -5.52
C ASP A 63 11.00 3.89 -4.76
N THR A 64 11.15 3.92 -3.44
CA THR A 64 10.75 2.83 -2.55
C THR A 64 9.24 2.65 -2.57
N ALA A 65 8.48 3.75 -2.51
CA ALA A 65 7.02 3.70 -2.63
C ALA A 65 6.56 3.15 -4.00
N LEU A 66 7.20 3.57 -5.08
CA LEU A 66 6.92 3.08 -6.44
C LEU A 66 7.15 1.58 -6.55
N GLY A 67 8.31 1.09 -6.10
CA GLY A 67 8.61 -0.33 -6.12
C GLY A 67 7.71 -1.16 -5.21
N PHE A 68 7.30 -0.61 -4.05
CA PHE A 68 6.32 -1.26 -3.18
C PHE A 68 4.98 -1.44 -3.90
N LEU A 69 4.47 -0.37 -4.52
CA LEU A 69 3.22 -0.43 -5.28
C LEU A 69 3.30 -1.43 -6.43
N GLN A 70 4.38 -1.39 -7.21
CA GLN A 70 4.54 -2.22 -8.40
C GLN A 70 4.80 -3.69 -8.07
N HIS A 71 5.68 -3.98 -7.13
CA HIS A 71 6.20 -5.34 -6.91
C HIS A 71 5.61 -6.04 -5.69
N VAL A 72 4.90 -5.32 -4.82
CA VAL A 72 4.26 -5.90 -3.63
C VAL A 72 2.75 -5.72 -3.69
N PHE A 73 2.26 -4.48 -3.71
CA PHE A 73 0.82 -4.22 -3.59
C PHE A 73 0.02 -4.71 -4.80
N ILE A 74 0.43 -4.38 -6.04
CA ILE A 74 -0.30 -4.81 -7.24
C ILE A 74 -0.31 -6.33 -7.41
N PRO A 75 0.82 -7.06 -7.29
CA PRO A 75 0.79 -8.52 -7.37
C PRO A 75 -0.08 -9.17 -6.29
N THR A 76 -0.01 -8.67 -5.06
CA THR A 76 -0.86 -9.13 -3.95
C THR A 76 -2.34 -8.89 -4.28
N SER A 77 -2.68 -7.68 -4.73
CA SER A 77 -4.04 -7.31 -5.12
C SER A 77 -4.54 -8.18 -6.28
N PHE A 78 -3.72 -8.37 -7.31
CA PHE A 78 -4.05 -9.22 -8.45
C PHE A 78 -4.37 -10.65 -8.02
N TYR A 79 -3.49 -11.26 -7.23
CA TYR A 79 -3.70 -12.64 -6.79
C TYR A 79 -4.94 -12.77 -5.89
N THR A 80 -5.09 -11.88 -4.90
CA THR A 80 -6.25 -11.88 -4.02
C THR A 80 -7.57 -11.66 -4.76
N TRP A 81 -7.58 -10.75 -5.74
CA TRP A 81 -8.77 -10.36 -6.49
C TRP A 81 -9.18 -11.42 -7.52
N ILE A 82 -8.23 -11.99 -8.24
CA ILE A 82 -8.50 -12.86 -9.40
C ILE A 82 -8.59 -14.33 -9.04
N ASP A 83 -7.62 -14.86 -8.28
CA ASP A 83 -7.70 -16.26 -7.86
C ASP A 83 -8.83 -16.43 -6.85
N ARG A 84 -9.79 -17.32 -7.11
CA ARG A 84 -10.88 -17.61 -6.15
C ARG A 84 -10.70 -18.95 -5.43
N LYS A 85 -9.65 -19.72 -5.74
CA LYS A 85 -9.39 -21.03 -5.13
C LYS A 85 -8.65 -20.91 -3.79
N SER A 86 -7.81 -19.90 -3.62
CA SER A 86 -7.02 -19.72 -2.41
C SER A 86 -7.71 -18.82 -1.40
N GLU A 87 -7.73 -19.26 -0.15
CA GLU A 87 -8.27 -18.53 0.99
C GLU A 87 -7.20 -17.67 1.66
N GLY A 88 -7.52 -16.40 1.95
CA GLY A 88 -6.61 -15.48 2.62
C GLY A 88 -5.73 -14.63 1.69
N LEU A 89 -4.81 -13.90 2.33
CA LEU A 89 -3.99 -12.85 1.72
C LEU A 89 -2.55 -13.34 1.56
N PHE A 90 -2.08 -13.44 0.31
CA PHE A 90 -0.72 -13.91 0.00
C PHE A 90 0.01 -12.91 -0.87
N ILE A 91 1.30 -12.70 -0.56
CA ILE A 91 2.19 -11.88 -1.38
C ILE A 91 2.93 -12.82 -2.34
N PRO A 92 2.71 -12.70 -3.66
CA PRO A 92 3.37 -13.55 -4.63
C PRO A 92 4.89 -13.38 -4.63
N LEU A 93 5.62 -14.49 -4.76
CA LEU A 93 7.09 -14.53 -4.84
C LEU A 93 7.59 -14.83 -6.27
N SER A 94 6.75 -14.57 -7.27
CA SER A 94 7.09 -14.70 -8.69
C SER A 94 6.99 -13.34 -9.40
N PRO A 95 7.76 -13.12 -10.49
CA PRO A 95 7.58 -11.94 -11.34
C PRO A 95 6.13 -11.83 -11.82
N PHE A 96 5.63 -10.60 -11.98
CA PHE A 96 4.21 -10.35 -12.28
C PHE A 96 3.69 -11.10 -13.52
N ASP A 97 4.46 -11.19 -14.60
CA ASP A 97 4.02 -11.92 -15.80
C ASP A 97 3.94 -13.43 -15.58
N VAL A 98 4.79 -13.99 -14.71
CA VAL A 98 4.73 -15.41 -14.33
C VAL A 98 3.48 -15.66 -13.49
N LEU A 99 3.26 -14.84 -12.44
CA LEU A 99 2.04 -14.88 -11.62
C LEU A 99 0.78 -14.80 -12.49
N LYS A 100 0.74 -13.85 -13.42
CA LYS A 100 -0.40 -13.64 -14.33
C LYS A 100 -0.68 -14.89 -15.16
N HIS A 101 0.36 -15.49 -15.73
CA HIS A 101 0.22 -16.73 -16.50
C HIS A 101 -0.26 -17.90 -15.63
N GLU A 102 0.27 -18.05 -14.43
CA GLU A 102 -0.16 -19.08 -13.47
C GLU A 102 -1.63 -18.93 -13.11
N VAL A 103 -2.06 -17.73 -12.69
CA VAL A 103 -3.45 -17.46 -12.34
C VAL A 103 -4.39 -17.65 -13.54
N PHE A 104 -4.00 -17.22 -14.75
CA PHE A 104 -4.84 -17.39 -15.93
C PHE A 104 -5.06 -18.83 -16.36
N ASN A 105 -4.06 -19.71 -16.18
CA ASN A 105 -4.25 -21.14 -16.46
C ASN A 105 -5.27 -21.79 -15.52
N ASP A 106 -5.52 -21.16 -14.37
CA ASP A 106 -6.48 -21.61 -13.37
C ASP A 106 -7.89 -21.01 -13.53
N ILE A 107 -8.04 -19.97 -14.35
CA ILE A 107 -9.33 -19.33 -14.65
C ILE A 107 -10.07 -20.17 -15.71
N ASN A 108 -11.32 -20.50 -15.44
CA ASN A 108 -12.20 -21.10 -16.46
C ASN A 108 -12.43 -20.10 -17.59
N GLU A 109 -12.30 -20.54 -18.85
CA GLU A 109 -12.42 -19.73 -20.08
C GLU A 109 -13.73 -18.90 -20.21
N LEU A 110 -14.70 -19.10 -19.32
CA LEU A 110 -16.03 -18.45 -19.33
C LEU A 110 -16.14 -17.25 -18.38
N ASP A 111 -15.12 -16.93 -17.58
CA ASP A 111 -15.16 -15.76 -16.68
C ASP A 111 -14.58 -14.51 -17.33
N ASP A 112 -15.38 -13.89 -18.21
CA ASP A 112 -15.05 -12.63 -18.89
C ASP A 112 -14.70 -11.50 -17.89
N ARG A 113 -15.31 -11.49 -16.70
CA ARG A 113 -15.05 -10.45 -15.69
C ARG A 113 -13.66 -10.59 -15.09
N ALA A 114 -13.26 -11.81 -14.73
CA ALA A 114 -11.92 -12.06 -14.21
C ALA A 114 -10.83 -11.65 -15.22
N TYR A 115 -11.05 -11.91 -16.52
CA TYR A 115 -10.12 -11.49 -17.57
C TYR A 115 -10.02 -9.95 -17.72
N ILE A 116 -11.17 -9.25 -17.68
CA ILE A 116 -11.22 -7.78 -17.71
C ILE A 116 -10.47 -7.18 -16.52
N ASP A 117 -10.73 -7.69 -15.32
CA ASP A 117 -10.09 -7.21 -14.10
C ASP A 117 -8.59 -7.48 -14.08
N ALA A 118 -8.18 -8.67 -14.53
CA ALA A 118 -6.77 -9.02 -14.67
C ALA A 118 -6.05 -8.08 -15.66
N THR A 119 -6.69 -7.75 -16.78
CA THR A 119 -6.15 -6.79 -17.75
C THR A 119 -6.01 -5.38 -17.16
N ARG A 120 -6.95 -4.95 -16.29
CA ARG A 120 -6.88 -3.65 -15.61
C ARG A 120 -5.74 -3.59 -14.59
N MET A 121 -5.53 -4.67 -13.82
CA MET A 121 -4.40 -4.80 -12.90
C MET A 121 -3.06 -4.86 -13.65
N GLU A 122 -3.00 -5.54 -14.79
CA GLU A 122 -1.83 -5.53 -15.66
C GLU A 122 -1.46 -4.12 -16.13
N ARG A 123 -2.45 -3.34 -16.59
CA ARG A 123 -2.24 -1.93 -16.94
C ARG A 123 -1.73 -1.10 -15.76
N SER A 124 -2.23 -1.38 -14.55
CA SER A 124 -1.76 -0.74 -13.32
C SER A 124 -0.28 -1.04 -13.06
N TYR A 125 0.14 -2.30 -13.19
CA TYR A 125 1.53 -2.72 -13.05
C TYR A 125 2.46 -2.01 -14.06
N TYR A 126 2.10 -2.04 -15.34
CA TYR A 126 2.92 -1.43 -16.39
C TYR A 126 2.89 0.11 -16.38
N PHE A 127 1.81 0.71 -15.91
CA PHE A 127 1.77 2.15 -15.65
C PHE A 127 2.83 2.52 -14.62
N LEU A 128 2.88 1.83 -13.47
CA LEU A 128 3.91 2.07 -12.45
C LEU A 128 5.32 1.85 -13.01
N ASN A 129 5.53 0.80 -13.80
CA ASN A 129 6.81 0.56 -14.47
C ASN A 129 7.26 1.73 -15.36
N SER A 130 6.33 2.43 -16.00
CA SER A 130 6.64 3.57 -16.86
C SER A 130 7.11 4.83 -16.11
N ILE A 131 7.01 4.85 -14.77
CA ILE A 131 7.32 6.01 -13.92
C ILE A 131 8.79 6.03 -13.48
N TRP A 132 9.51 4.90 -13.56
CA TRP A 132 10.87 4.78 -13.00
C TRP A 132 11.86 5.82 -13.52
N GLU A 133 11.78 6.17 -14.80
CA GLU A 133 12.70 7.12 -15.45
C GLU A 133 12.28 8.59 -15.27
N ASN A 134 11.16 8.87 -14.59
CA ASN A 134 10.71 10.24 -14.34
C ASN A 134 11.53 10.91 -13.23
N GLN A 135 11.53 12.25 -13.23
CA GLN A 135 12.06 13.02 -12.10
C GLN A 135 11.13 12.91 -10.89
N ARG A 136 11.69 13.12 -9.69
CA ARG A 136 11.03 12.87 -8.40
C ARG A 136 9.65 13.52 -8.27
N GLU A 137 9.53 14.80 -8.62
CA GLU A 137 8.27 15.56 -8.52
C GLU A 137 7.21 14.97 -9.44
N VAL A 138 7.61 14.58 -10.65
CA VAL A 138 6.75 13.90 -11.63
C VAL A 138 6.37 12.51 -11.15
N LYS A 139 7.27 11.76 -10.49
CA LYS A 139 6.93 10.46 -9.88
C LYS A 139 5.85 10.64 -8.82
N ASN A 140 6.02 11.59 -7.91
CA ASN A 140 5.05 11.88 -6.84
C ASN A 140 3.67 12.20 -7.42
N GLU A 141 3.59 13.08 -8.41
CA GLU A 141 2.32 13.45 -9.05
C GLU A 141 1.66 12.24 -9.74
N LYS A 142 2.42 11.49 -10.53
CA LYS A 142 1.90 10.31 -11.24
C LYS A 142 1.42 9.21 -10.28
N ILE A 143 2.14 8.97 -9.17
CA ILE A 143 1.73 7.98 -8.16
C ILE A 143 0.46 8.46 -7.44
N LYS A 144 0.36 9.74 -7.10
CA LYS A 144 -0.85 10.30 -6.48
C LYS A 144 -2.07 10.14 -7.39
N ASN A 145 -1.93 10.47 -8.68
CA ASN A 145 -2.98 10.30 -9.68
C ASN A 145 -3.33 8.82 -9.89
N PHE A 146 -2.33 7.94 -9.86
CA PHE A 146 -2.53 6.50 -9.89
C PHE A 146 -3.40 6.00 -8.72
N CYS A 147 -3.11 6.41 -7.49
CA CYS A 147 -3.92 6.02 -6.33
C CYS A 147 -5.38 6.45 -6.49
N GLN A 148 -5.63 7.67 -6.99
CA GLN A 148 -6.99 8.16 -7.25
C GLN A 148 -7.71 7.34 -8.32
N TYR A 149 -7.04 7.08 -9.45
CA TYR A 149 -7.59 6.27 -10.53
C TYR A 149 -7.86 4.83 -10.07
N PHE A 150 -6.91 4.22 -9.38
CA PHE A 150 -7.02 2.88 -8.81
C PHE A 150 -8.25 2.78 -7.90
N ASN A 151 -8.40 3.69 -6.94
CA ASN A 151 -9.56 3.70 -6.04
C ASN A 151 -10.88 3.89 -6.79
N SER A 152 -10.89 4.68 -7.86
CA SER A 152 -12.09 4.86 -8.68
C SER A 152 -12.53 3.56 -9.37
N GLU A 153 -11.63 2.61 -9.60
CA GLU A 153 -11.96 1.31 -10.17
C GLU A 153 -12.29 0.25 -9.11
N TRP A 154 -11.54 0.24 -8.00
CA TRP A 154 -11.55 -0.90 -7.07
C TRP A 154 -12.19 -0.63 -5.69
N ASN A 155 -12.57 0.61 -5.37
CA ASN A 155 -13.23 0.96 -4.11
C ASN A 155 -14.74 1.20 -4.28
N LYS A 156 -15.45 0.25 -4.92
CA LYS A 156 -16.86 0.41 -5.30
C LYS A 156 -17.78 -0.66 -4.72
N GLU A 157 -17.36 -1.92 -4.67
CA GLU A 157 -18.23 -3.03 -4.27
C GLU A 157 -18.28 -3.21 -2.76
N PRO A 158 -19.44 -3.43 -2.13
CA PRO A 158 -19.55 -3.54 -0.68
C PRO A 158 -18.83 -4.77 -0.10
N GLU A 159 -18.65 -5.83 -0.90
CA GLU A 159 -18.10 -7.12 -0.46
C GLU A 159 -16.65 -7.37 -0.90
N ARG A 160 -16.14 -6.57 -1.85
CA ARG A 160 -14.76 -6.67 -2.35
C ARG A 160 -14.21 -5.29 -2.66
N LYS A 161 -13.17 -4.86 -1.95
CA LYS A 161 -12.57 -3.54 -2.15
C LYS A 161 -11.06 -3.61 -2.11
N LEU A 162 -10.45 -2.81 -2.98
CA LEU A 162 -9.03 -2.47 -2.87
C LEU A 162 -8.93 -0.95 -2.77
N PHE A 163 -8.07 -0.50 -1.88
CA PHE A 163 -7.88 0.91 -1.60
C PHE A 163 -6.41 1.23 -1.39
N ILE A 164 -5.98 2.37 -1.93
CA ILE A 164 -4.64 2.92 -1.73
C ILE A 164 -4.75 4.43 -1.54
N ARG A 165 -4.03 4.97 -0.55
CA ARG A 165 -3.84 6.41 -0.42
C ARG A 165 -2.37 6.71 -0.14
N MET A 166 -1.85 7.71 -0.83
CA MET A 166 -0.48 8.18 -0.68
C MET A 166 -0.50 9.52 0.06
N PHE A 167 0.42 9.67 1.01
CA PHE A 167 0.66 10.87 1.78
C PHE A 167 2.13 11.27 1.67
N ARG A 168 2.38 12.56 1.47
CA ARG A 168 3.72 13.17 1.40
C ARG A 168 4.08 13.91 2.66
N GLU A 169 3.08 14.30 3.45
CA GLU A 169 3.27 14.98 4.72
C GLU A 169 2.43 14.29 5.79
N PRO A 170 2.95 14.11 7.02
CA PRO A 170 2.16 13.51 8.09
C PRO A 170 0.87 14.27 8.40
N LEU A 171 0.82 15.59 8.21
CA LEU A 171 -0.40 16.37 8.40
C LEU A 171 -1.55 15.94 7.46
N GLU A 172 -1.23 15.43 6.26
CA GLU A 172 -2.23 14.88 5.35
C GLU A 172 -2.93 13.63 5.95
N ILE A 173 -2.24 12.89 6.83
CA ILE A 173 -2.81 11.72 7.54
C ILE A 173 -3.85 12.18 8.55
N TYR A 174 -3.51 13.18 9.37
CA TYR A 174 -4.46 13.79 10.30
C TYR A 174 -5.70 14.30 9.57
N ASN A 175 -5.52 15.06 8.49
CA ASN A 175 -6.63 15.61 7.72
C ASN A 175 -7.53 14.50 7.17
N TYR A 176 -6.93 13.43 6.63
CA TYR A 176 -7.70 12.28 6.13
C TYR A 176 -8.55 11.62 7.22
N ILE A 177 -7.97 11.36 8.39
CA ILE A 177 -8.69 10.74 9.51
C ILE A 177 -9.82 11.65 10.00
N PHE A 178 -9.54 12.94 10.15
CA PHE A 178 -10.49 13.93 10.63
C PHE A 178 -11.67 14.11 9.66
N GLU A 179 -11.38 14.28 8.36
CA GLU A 179 -12.40 14.42 7.31
C GLU A 179 -13.25 13.15 7.15
N GLY A 180 -12.69 11.98 7.45
CA GLY A 180 -13.41 10.70 7.43
C GLY A 180 -14.43 10.53 8.55
N GLY A 181 -14.47 11.42 9.55
CA GLY A 181 -15.38 11.32 10.68
C GLY A 181 -15.00 10.22 11.68
N PHE A 182 -13.76 9.74 11.65
CA PHE A 182 -13.27 8.67 12.52
C PHE A 182 -12.64 9.19 13.82
N GLY A 183 -12.77 10.49 14.12
CA GLY A 183 -12.06 11.14 15.23
C GLY A 183 -12.19 10.41 16.57
N GLU A 184 -13.41 10.20 17.05
CA GLU A 184 -13.67 9.54 18.34
C GLU A 184 -13.08 8.12 18.40
N VAL A 185 -13.28 7.32 17.34
CA VAL A 185 -12.76 5.95 17.25
C VAL A 185 -11.23 5.95 17.28
N ILE A 186 -10.61 6.85 16.51
CA ILE A 186 -9.16 6.96 16.49
C ILE A 186 -8.65 7.39 17.87
N GLU A 187 -9.21 8.42 18.51
CA GLU A 187 -8.79 8.85 19.85
C GLU A 187 -8.78 7.71 20.87
N GLU A 188 -9.81 6.85 20.86
CA GLU A 188 -9.88 5.66 21.71
C GLU A 188 -8.75 4.66 21.41
N GLU A 189 -8.47 4.40 20.13
CA GLU A 189 -7.44 3.46 19.68
C GLU A 189 -6.01 3.97 19.96
N ILE A 190 -5.72 5.23 19.63
CA ILE A 190 -4.40 5.83 19.84
C ILE A 190 -4.19 6.34 21.27
N ARG A 191 -5.25 6.39 22.08
CA ARG A 191 -5.28 6.86 23.49
C ARG A 191 -4.71 8.27 23.66
N MET A 192 -5.05 9.16 22.74
CA MET A 192 -4.71 10.59 22.76
C MET A 192 -5.77 11.39 22.01
N SER A 193 -5.89 12.68 22.27
CA SER A 193 -6.86 13.52 21.55
C SER A 193 -6.43 13.79 20.12
N MET A 194 -7.37 14.20 19.27
CA MET A 194 -7.09 14.60 17.89
C MET A 194 -6.17 15.82 17.84
N GLU A 195 -6.23 16.73 18.82
CA GLU A 195 -5.29 17.86 18.91
C GLU A 195 -3.85 17.40 19.16
N ASP A 196 -3.64 16.46 20.09
CA ASP A 196 -2.31 15.89 20.35
C ASP A 196 -1.80 15.12 19.12
N PHE A 197 -2.68 14.37 18.46
CA PHE A 197 -2.33 13.65 17.23
C PHE A 197 -1.99 14.62 16.08
N LYS A 198 -2.71 15.73 15.96
CA LYS A 198 -2.38 16.80 15.02
C LYS A 198 -1.01 17.38 15.30
N PHE A 199 -0.71 17.69 16.56
CA PHE A 199 0.60 18.20 16.97
C PHE A 199 1.72 17.22 16.61
N ILE A 200 1.51 15.92 16.82
CA ILE A 200 2.47 14.89 16.40
C ILE A 200 2.68 14.93 14.89
N CYS A 201 1.62 15.00 14.10
CA CYS A 201 1.72 15.07 12.64
C CYS A 201 2.44 16.34 12.16
N GLU A 202 2.19 17.49 12.77
CA GLU A 202 2.83 18.77 12.39
C GLU A 202 4.35 18.77 12.63
N HIS A 203 4.83 18.06 13.66
CA HIS A 203 6.23 18.14 14.11
C HIS A 203 7.03 16.85 13.86
N ALA A 204 6.42 15.82 13.26
CA ALA A 204 7.05 14.52 13.11
C ALA A 204 8.34 14.55 12.29
N CYS A 205 8.47 15.43 11.30
CA CYS A 205 9.68 15.54 10.48
C CYS A 205 10.84 16.26 11.19
N ASP A 206 10.54 17.09 12.19
CA ASP A 206 11.51 17.99 12.83
C ASP A 206 12.00 17.44 14.17
N GLU A 207 11.15 16.71 14.90
CA GLU A 207 11.42 16.26 16.27
C GLU A 207 11.60 14.73 16.37
N PRO A 208 12.81 14.21 16.68
CA PRO A 208 13.08 12.77 16.66
C PRO A 208 12.21 11.92 17.59
N LEU A 209 11.78 12.46 18.73
CA LEU A 209 10.89 11.76 19.66
C LEU A 209 9.46 11.69 19.11
N ILE A 210 8.98 12.79 18.52
CA ILE A 210 7.66 12.86 17.88
C ILE A 210 7.60 11.94 16.66
N ASN A 211 8.66 11.92 15.86
CA ASN A 211 8.82 11.00 14.73
C ASN A 211 8.60 9.54 15.12
N LYS A 212 9.28 9.09 16.17
CA LYS A 212 9.16 7.73 16.70
C LYS A 212 7.76 7.44 17.23
N ASN A 213 7.10 8.44 17.81
CA ASN A 213 5.71 8.29 18.26
C ASN A 213 4.76 8.10 17.08
N LEU A 214 4.89 8.90 16.02
CA LEU A 214 4.08 8.74 14.81
C LEU A 214 4.24 7.35 14.18
N ILE A 215 5.47 6.86 14.05
CA ILE A 215 5.73 5.52 13.48
C ILE A 215 5.06 4.43 14.32
N LYS A 216 5.15 4.52 15.66
CA LYS A 216 4.48 3.57 16.55
C LYS A 216 2.96 3.62 16.38
N ILE A 217 2.39 4.81 16.28
CA ILE A 217 0.96 5.03 16.09
C ILE A 217 0.51 4.38 14.77
N LEU A 218 1.19 4.67 13.66
CA LEU A 218 0.88 4.10 12.34
C LEU A 218 1.02 2.58 12.30
N ASN A 219 2.02 2.02 12.98
CA ASN A 219 2.28 0.57 12.99
C ASN A 219 1.33 -0.23 13.88
N ARG A 220 0.76 0.38 14.93
CA ARG A 220 0.12 -0.38 16.01
C ARG A 220 -1.32 0.04 16.32
N ASN A 221 -1.65 1.31 16.10
CA ASN A 221 -2.79 1.94 16.78
C ASN A 221 -3.75 2.66 15.84
N ILE A 222 -3.50 2.72 14.52
CA ILE A 222 -4.48 3.28 13.57
C ILE A 222 -4.99 2.18 12.65
N PRO A 223 -6.05 1.45 13.05
CA PRO A 223 -6.88 0.76 12.09
C PRO A 223 -7.66 1.85 11.33
N VAL A 224 -7.37 2.10 10.06
CA VAL A 224 -8.39 2.76 9.22
C VAL A 224 -9.11 1.68 8.46
N TRP A 225 -10.43 1.79 8.39
CA TRP A 225 -11.30 0.88 7.65
C TRP A 225 -12.13 1.83 6.77
N PHE A 226 -12.06 1.57 5.47
CA PHE A 226 -12.53 2.36 4.31
C PHE A 226 -13.52 3.49 4.59
#